data_AF-A0A5P8W9M1-F1
#
_entry.id   AF-A0A5P8W9M1-F1
#
_cell.length_a   1.000
_cell.length_b   1.000
_cell.length_c   1.000
_cell.angle_alpha   90.00
_cell.angle_beta   90.00
_cell.angle_gamma   90.00
#
_symmetry.space_group_name_H-M   'P 1'
#
loop_
_entity.id
_entity.type
_entity.pdbx_description
1 polymer ?
#
loop_
_entity_poly.entity_id
_entity_poly.type
_entity_poly.pdbx_seq_one_letter_code
_entity_poly.pdbx_strand_id
1 'polypeptide(L)'
;MNGKLFKYLGLPCALVMLGNTPSLADTASGTIREYHLNSQVQGRGVCLQMNPTLPTVGGWLCLWKDNPLYEEITDILREGYSARKTCAVTWTAYRGGLADIDWVSCYN
;
A
#
# COMPACT_ATOMS: atom_id res chain seq x y z
N MET A 1 18.28 29.35 63.96
CA MET A 1 17.20 29.12 62.96
C MET A 1 17.78 29.43 61.60
N ASN A 2 18.29 28.41 60.90
CA ASN A 2 19.02 28.55 59.64
C ASN A 2 18.07 28.29 58.47
N GLY A 3 17.76 29.33 57.70
CA GLY A 3 17.04 29.22 56.44
C GLY A 3 17.99 28.93 55.30
N LYS A 4 17.61 27.99 54.42
CA LYS A 4 18.04 27.96 53.01
C LYS A 4 16.88 27.47 52.16
N LEU A 5 16.27 28.42 51.45
CA LEU A 5 15.34 28.21 50.34
C LEU A 5 16.06 27.42 49.23
N PHE A 6 15.63 26.19 48.97
CA PHE A 6 16.02 25.47 47.76
C PHE A 6 15.02 25.78 46.64
N LYS A 7 15.44 26.65 45.72
CA LYS A 7 14.76 26.94 44.45
C LYS A 7 14.98 25.75 43.51
N TYR A 8 13.94 24.96 43.25
CA TYR A 8 13.91 24.04 42.11
C TYR A 8 12.91 24.56 41.08
N LEU A 9 13.41 25.39 40.16
CA LEU A 9 12.73 25.73 38.92
C LEU A 9 13.19 24.70 37.86
N GLY A 10 12.52 23.56 37.82
CA GLY A 10 12.75 22.50 36.83
C GLY A 10 11.82 22.69 35.63
N LEU A 11 12.39 23.19 34.53
CA LEU A 11 11.77 23.37 33.22
C LEU A 11 11.21 22.04 32.67
N PRO A 12 9.95 21.98 32.18
CA PRO A 12 9.39 20.74 31.65
C PRO A 12 10.02 20.43 30.29
N CYS A 13 10.74 19.31 30.20
CA CYS A 13 11.24 18.77 28.95
C CYS A 13 10.08 18.08 28.21
N ALA A 14 9.22 18.86 27.56
CA ALA A 14 8.23 18.35 26.63
C ALA A 14 8.93 17.98 25.32
N LEU A 15 9.51 16.77 25.29
CA LEU A 15 10.01 16.17 24.06
C LEU A 15 8.80 15.68 23.25
N VAL A 16 8.26 16.57 22.42
CA VAL A 16 7.26 16.21 21.41
C VAL A 16 7.96 15.34 20.37
N MET A 17 7.92 14.03 20.56
CA MET A 17 8.26 13.05 19.54
C MET A 17 7.17 13.12 18.47
N LEU A 18 7.31 14.05 17.51
CA LEU A 18 6.62 13.95 16.23
C LEU A 18 7.22 12.74 15.50
N GLY A 19 6.68 11.56 15.81
CA GLY A 19 6.88 10.36 15.03
C GLY A 19 6.20 10.56 13.68
N ASN A 20 6.91 11.15 12.73
CA ASN A 20 6.59 11.01 11.32
C ASN A 20 6.82 9.54 10.97
N THR A 21 5.81 8.70 11.17
CA THR A 21 5.79 7.39 10.51
C THR A 21 5.73 7.66 9.01
N PRO A 22 6.72 7.24 8.21
CA PRO A 22 6.57 7.33 6.78
C PRO A 22 5.46 6.34 6.40
N SER A 23 4.30 6.85 6.01
CA SER A 23 3.28 6.06 5.32
C SER A 23 3.84 5.78 3.93
N LEU A 24 4.71 4.78 3.81
CA LEU A 24 5.28 4.38 2.53
C LEU A 24 4.21 3.59 1.78
N ALA A 25 3.35 4.31 1.06
CA ALA A 25 2.66 3.74 -0.07
C ALA A 25 3.72 3.46 -1.13
N ASP A 26 4.01 2.18 -1.34
CA ASP A 26 4.85 1.79 -2.44
C ASP A 26 4.09 2.00 -3.74
N THR A 27 4.80 2.38 -4.80
CA THR A 27 4.23 2.66 -6.11
C THR A 27 5.10 2.02 -7.18
N ALA A 28 4.47 1.46 -8.20
CA ALA A 28 5.17 1.00 -9.40
C ALA A 28 4.34 1.33 -10.64
N SER A 29 5.03 1.49 -11.77
CA SER A 29 4.39 1.70 -13.07
C SER A 29 4.99 0.77 -14.12
N GLY A 30 4.14 0.28 -15.00
CA GLY A 30 4.51 -0.69 -16.02
C GLY A 30 3.30 -1.30 -16.71
N THR A 31 3.52 -2.33 -17.52
CA THR A 31 2.42 -3.08 -18.15
C THR A 31 2.05 -4.29 -17.29
N ILE A 32 0.77 -4.68 -17.28
CA ILE A 32 0.34 -5.90 -16.59
C ILE A 32 0.78 -7.09 -17.43
N ARG A 33 1.65 -7.94 -16.87
CA ARG A 33 2.15 -9.16 -17.52
C ARG A 33 1.21 -10.34 -17.29
N GLU A 34 0.73 -10.49 -16.07
CA GLU A 34 -0.16 -11.58 -15.65
C GLU A 34 -1.40 -11.01 -14.98
N TYR A 35 -2.56 -11.55 -15.31
CA TYR A 35 -3.85 -11.26 -14.69
C TYR A 35 -4.45 -12.58 -14.21
N HIS A 36 -4.49 -12.80 -12.90
CA HIS A 36 -4.81 -14.09 -12.30
C HIS A 36 -6.01 -14.00 -11.36
N LEU A 37 -6.98 -14.89 -11.56
CA LEU A 37 -8.15 -15.06 -10.69
C LEU A 37 -8.06 -16.44 -10.04
N ASN A 38 -8.25 -16.52 -8.72
CA ASN A 38 -8.21 -17.78 -7.98
C ASN A 38 -9.33 -17.84 -6.95
N SER A 39 -10.35 -18.64 -7.24
CA SER A 39 -11.53 -18.83 -6.40
C SER A 39 -11.28 -19.66 -5.14
N GLN A 40 -10.13 -20.34 -5.03
CA GLN A 40 -9.80 -21.18 -3.87
C GLN A 40 -9.40 -20.35 -2.65
N VAL A 41 -9.04 -19.07 -2.83
CA VAL A 41 -8.70 -18.17 -1.73
C VAL A 41 -9.88 -17.23 -1.48
N GLN A 42 -10.60 -17.49 -0.40
CA GLN A 42 -11.77 -16.71 -0.01
C GLN A 42 -11.42 -15.23 0.19
N GLY A 43 -12.28 -14.34 -0.29
CA GLY A 43 -12.11 -12.89 -0.17
C GLY A 43 -11.08 -12.27 -1.12
N ARG A 44 -10.25 -13.08 -1.80
CA ARG A 44 -9.28 -12.58 -2.78
C ARG A 44 -9.93 -12.37 -4.14
N GLY A 45 -9.65 -11.22 -4.75
CA GLY A 45 -10.05 -10.90 -6.11
C GLY A 45 -8.94 -11.19 -7.12
N VAL A 46 -8.77 -10.26 -8.06
CA VAL A 46 -7.70 -10.32 -9.05
C VAL A 46 -6.33 -10.16 -8.40
N CYS A 47 -5.37 -10.96 -8.84
CA CYS A 47 -3.95 -10.72 -8.61
C CYS A 47 -3.24 -10.44 -9.93
N LEU A 48 -2.20 -9.61 -9.89
CA LEU A 48 -1.44 -9.22 -11.05
C LEU A 48 0.06 -9.27 -10.82
N GLN A 49 0.80 -9.47 -11.89
CA GLN A 49 2.23 -9.16 -11.98
C GLN A 49 2.43 -8.11 -13.07
N MET A 50 3.43 -7.25 -12.87
CA MET A 50 3.77 -6.20 -13.83
C MET A 50 5.13 -6.42 -14.46
N ASN A 51 5.36 -5.69 -15.55
CA ASN A 51 6.66 -5.49 -16.16
C ASN A 51 6.97 -3.97 -16.17
N PRO A 52 8.00 -3.51 -15.44
CA PRO A 52 8.99 -4.28 -14.67
C PRO A 52 8.40 -5.02 -13.46
N THR A 53 9.08 -6.11 -13.04
CA THR A 53 8.65 -6.92 -11.89
C THR A 53 8.60 -6.08 -10.62
N LEU A 54 7.52 -6.24 -9.87
CA LEU A 54 7.25 -5.50 -8.64
C LEU A 54 8.16 -5.96 -7.49
N PRO A 55 8.55 -5.05 -6.58
CA PRO A 55 9.37 -5.38 -5.42
C PRO A 55 8.54 -5.99 -4.27
N THR A 56 7.61 -6.88 -4.59
CA THR A 56 6.74 -7.57 -3.63
C THR A 56 7.09 -9.06 -3.57
N VAL A 57 6.55 -9.79 -2.58
CA VAL A 57 6.76 -11.24 -2.48
C VAL A 57 6.24 -11.94 -3.73
N GLY A 58 7.16 -12.55 -4.49
CA GLY A 58 6.84 -13.20 -5.77
C GLY A 58 6.41 -12.24 -6.88
N GLY A 59 6.57 -10.92 -6.71
CA GLY A 59 6.18 -9.90 -7.68
C GLY A 59 4.68 -9.77 -7.92
N TRP A 60 3.86 -10.26 -6.98
CA TRP A 60 2.39 -10.23 -7.06
C TRP A 60 1.80 -9.09 -6.24
N LEU A 61 0.74 -8.50 -6.78
CA LEU A 61 -0.21 -7.64 -6.09
C LEU A 61 -1.60 -8.26 -6.20
N CYS A 62 -2.42 -8.18 -5.17
CA CYS A 62 -3.79 -8.67 -5.20
C CYS A 62 -4.76 -7.60 -4.73
N LEU A 63 -5.92 -7.52 -5.38
CA LEU A 63 -7.05 -6.73 -4.93
C LEU A 63 -7.99 -7.62 -4.11
N TRP A 64 -8.28 -7.25 -2.88
CA TRP A 64 -9.24 -7.94 -2.03
C TRP A 64 -10.67 -7.45 -2.25
N LYS A 65 -11.64 -8.35 -2.12
CA LYS A 65 -13.07 -8.11 -2.42
C LYS A 65 -13.77 -7.16 -1.44
N ASP A 66 -13.15 -6.86 -0.31
CA ASP A 66 -13.64 -5.90 0.67
C ASP A 66 -13.15 -4.46 0.41
N ASN A 67 -12.35 -4.25 -0.65
CA ASN A 67 -12.02 -2.90 -1.10
C ASN A 67 -13.32 -2.20 -1.58
N PRO A 68 -13.62 -0.98 -1.12
CA PRO A 68 -14.86 -0.28 -1.48
C PRO A 68 -14.97 0.07 -2.97
N LEU A 69 -13.85 0.05 -3.71
CA LEU A 69 -13.77 0.28 -5.16
C LEU A 69 -13.42 -1.01 -5.92
N TYR A 70 -13.77 -2.17 -5.35
CA TYR A 70 -13.36 -3.47 -5.88
C TYR A 70 -13.74 -3.65 -7.36
N GLU A 71 -14.98 -3.33 -7.74
CA GLU A 71 -15.48 -3.54 -9.10
C GLU A 71 -14.79 -2.58 -10.08
N GLU A 72 -14.69 -1.29 -9.72
CA GLU A 72 -14.08 -0.25 -10.52
C GLU A 72 -12.58 -0.51 -10.77
N ILE A 73 -11.84 -0.87 -9.72
CA ILE A 73 -10.42 -1.24 -9.84
C ILE A 73 -10.28 -2.51 -10.68
N THR A 74 -11.14 -3.52 -10.48
CA THR A 74 -11.10 -4.76 -11.26
C THR A 74 -11.30 -4.49 -12.75
N ASP A 75 -12.21 -3.58 -13.11
CA ASP A 75 -12.49 -3.21 -14.49
C ASP A 75 -11.34 -2.43 -15.12
N ILE A 76 -10.75 -1.45 -14.40
CA ILE A 76 -9.56 -0.73 -14.85
C ILE A 76 -8.39 -1.69 -15.10
N LEU A 77 -8.17 -2.65 -14.18
CA LEU A 77 -7.11 -3.64 -14.31
C LEU A 77 -7.34 -4.58 -15.49
N ARG A 78 -8.60 -5.01 -15.71
CA ARG A 78 -8.97 -5.87 -16.84
C ARG A 78 -8.72 -5.13 -18.15
N GLU A 79 -9.18 -3.89 -18.24
CA GLU A 79 -8.94 -3.05 -19.42
C GLU A 79 -7.44 -2.86 -19.65
N GLY A 80 -6.70 -2.46 -18.62
CA GLY A 80 -5.26 -2.22 -18.69
C GLY A 80 -4.47 -3.44 -19.16
N TYR A 81 -4.83 -4.64 -18.68
CA TYR A 81 -4.26 -5.90 -19.14
C TYR A 81 -4.62 -6.18 -20.60
N SER A 82 -5.91 -6.13 -20.94
CA SER A 82 -6.38 -6.49 -22.29
C SER A 82 -5.86 -5.56 -23.39
N ALA A 83 -5.72 -4.27 -23.08
CA ALA A 83 -5.23 -3.24 -24.00
C ALA A 83 -3.71 -3.01 -23.90
N ARG A 84 -3.00 -3.73 -23.02
CA ARG A 84 -1.56 -3.53 -22.73
C ARG A 84 -1.19 -2.08 -22.39
N LYS A 85 -2.05 -1.40 -21.64
CA LYS A 85 -1.78 -0.03 -21.16
C LYS A 85 -0.66 -0.02 -20.13
N THR A 86 -0.04 1.15 -19.97
CA THR A 86 0.82 1.40 -18.82
C THR A 86 -0.09 1.68 -17.63
N CYS A 87 0.08 0.93 -16.54
CA CYS A 87 -0.65 1.11 -15.30
C CYS A 87 0.33 1.54 -14.21
N ALA A 88 -0.08 2.52 -13.40
CA ALA A 88 0.53 2.82 -12.11
C ALA A 88 -0.33 2.20 -11.01
N VAL A 89 0.30 1.50 -10.08
CA VAL A 89 -0.36 0.84 -8.94
C VAL A 89 0.31 1.27 -7.64
N THR A 90 -0.48 1.41 -6.59
CA THR A 90 0.03 1.61 -5.23
C THR A 90 -0.46 0.55 -4.27
N TRP A 91 0.36 0.25 -3.27
CA TRP A 91 0.02 -0.65 -2.17
C TRP A 91 0.64 -0.16 -0.87
N THR A 92 -0.08 -0.37 0.24
CA THR A 92 0.39 -0.05 1.60
C THR A 92 0.34 -1.25 2.52
N ALA A 93 -0.64 -2.14 2.33
CA ALA A 93 -0.88 -3.28 3.18
C ALA A 93 -0.39 -4.60 2.56
N TYR A 94 -0.09 -5.56 3.42
CA TYR A 94 0.16 -6.95 3.03
C TYR A 94 -0.89 -7.86 3.68
N ARG A 95 -1.59 -8.66 2.88
CA ARG A 95 -2.58 -9.64 3.36
C ARG A 95 -2.26 -11.02 2.84
N GLY A 96 -2.14 -11.99 3.73
CA GLY A 96 -1.73 -13.35 3.37
C GLY A 96 -0.34 -13.40 2.71
N GLY A 97 0.55 -12.46 3.07
CA GLY A 97 1.90 -12.35 2.51
C GLY A 97 2.00 -11.67 1.14
N LEU A 98 0.87 -11.21 0.58
CA LEU A 98 0.82 -10.53 -0.71
C LEU A 98 0.47 -9.05 -0.52
N ALA A 99 1.06 -8.19 -1.32
CA ALA A 99 0.76 -6.76 -1.31
C ALA A 99 -0.65 -6.51 -1.83
N ASP A 100 -1.37 -5.60 -1.17
CA ASP A 100 -2.76 -5.27 -1.43
C ASP A 100 -2.89 -3.99 -2.25
N ILE A 101 -3.68 -4.02 -3.32
CA ILE A 101 -3.86 -2.89 -4.23
C ILE A 101 -4.78 -1.86 -3.56
N ASP A 102 -4.25 -0.67 -3.33
CA ASP A 102 -5.01 0.46 -2.80
C ASP A 102 -5.55 1.38 -3.90
N TRP A 103 -4.74 1.59 -4.94
CA TRP A 103 -5.07 2.49 -6.04
C TRP A 103 -4.44 2.01 -7.35
N VAL A 104 -5.12 2.30 -8.46
CA VAL A 104 -4.62 2.04 -9.80
C VAL A 104 -5.04 3.16 -10.75
N SER A 105 -4.19 3.44 -11.73
CA SER A 105 -4.54 4.21 -12.93
C SER A 105 -3.84 3.62 -14.15
N CYS A 106 -4.58 3.43 -15.25
CA CYS A 106 -4.02 2.93 -16.50
C CYS A 106 -4.20 3.96 -17.62
N TYR A 107 -3.14 4.18 -18.39
CA TYR A 107 -3.03 5.20 -19.43
C TYR A 107 -2.25 4.69 -20.63
N ASN A 108 -2.39 5.39 -21.77
CA ASN A 108 -1.70 5.09 -23.02
C ASN A 108 -0.28 5.65 -23.02
#